data_AF-A0A251V578-F1
#
_entry.id   AF-A0A251V578-F1
#
_cell.length_a   1.000
_cell.length_b   1.000
_cell.length_c   1.000
_cell.angle_alpha   90.00
_cell.angle_beta   90.00
_cell.angle_gamma   90.00
#
_symmetry.space_group_name_H-M   'P 1'
#
loop_
_entity.id
_entity.type
_entity.pdbx_description
1 polymer ?
#
loop_
_entity_poly.entity_id
_entity_poly.type
_entity_poly.pdbx_seq_one_letter_code
_entity_poly.pdbx_strand_id
1 'polypeptide(L)'
;MFKNLKERKLCVLNAAIFNAMIFHFILTGDIDECLKYYDAMLMNNCEPDIDTYVTIIFAFLNARRVADALELFDEMLDRDITPTTGTITAVIESLCSYGPPHAAMMIYKKAKEAKCTISLNAYKILLMRLSRFGKCGMLLKKWDEMEQSGYVSDVEVYVHIINGLCNNGQLEMLWSSWRIV
;
A
#
# COMPACT_ATOMS: atom_id res chain seq x y z
N MET A 1 31.91 10.48 -11.76
CA MET A 1 31.27 11.73 -11.30
C MET A 1 31.22 11.85 -9.76
N PHE A 2 30.97 10.77 -9.00
CA PHE A 2 30.74 10.84 -7.53
C PHE A 2 31.91 10.49 -6.61
N LYS A 3 33.02 9.89 -7.08
CA LYS A 3 34.26 9.86 -6.28
C LYS A 3 34.71 11.29 -5.89
N ASN A 4 34.44 12.26 -6.77
CA ASN A 4 34.73 13.68 -6.55
C ASN A 4 33.80 14.36 -5.53
N LEU A 5 32.64 13.79 -5.18
CA LEU A 5 31.70 14.39 -4.22
C LEU A 5 32.00 13.95 -2.78
N LYS A 6 32.57 12.76 -2.56
CA LYS A 6 33.17 12.38 -1.27
C LYS A 6 34.43 13.22 -0.95
N GLU A 7 35.16 13.65 -1.96
CA GLU A 7 36.39 14.45 -1.81
C GLU A 7 36.12 15.94 -1.53
N ARG A 8 34.93 16.45 -1.88
CA ARG A 8 34.51 17.81 -1.51
C ARG A 8 33.79 17.79 -0.17
N LYS A 9 34.58 17.96 0.89
CA LYS A 9 34.24 17.98 2.32
C LYS A 9 33.23 19.07 2.77
N LEU A 10 32.32 19.57 1.92
CA LEU A 10 31.53 20.79 2.19
C LEU A 10 30.22 20.96 1.40
N CYS A 11 29.55 19.88 0.99
CA CYS A 11 28.09 19.96 0.77
C CYS A 11 27.45 19.26 1.95
N VAL A 12 26.72 20.01 2.79
CA VAL A 12 25.73 19.42 3.70
C VAL A 12 24.83 18.58 2.81
N LEU A 13 24.96 17.24 2.87
CA LEU A 13 24.06 16.37 2.14
C LEU A 13 22.67 16.65 2.71
N ASN A 14 21.84 17.32 1.93
CA ASN A 14 20.47 17.61 2.28
C ASN A 14 19.55 16.53 1.69
N ALA A 15 18.32 16.45 2.18
CA ALA A 15 17.34 15.44 1.76
C ALA A 15 17.17 15.36 0.24
N ALA A 16 17.25 16.49 -0.47
CA ALA A 16 17.13 16.54 -1.92
C ALA A 16 18.22 15.72 -2.65
N ILE A 17 19.47 15.72 -2.16
CA ILE A 17 20.55 14.93 -2.78
C ILE A 17 20.32 13.44 -2.51
N PHE A 18 19.97 13.05 -1.28
CA PHE A 18 19.68 11.65 -0.97
C PHE A 18 18.48 11.14 -1.77
N ASN A 19 17.37 11.89 -1.81
CA ASN A 19 16.19 11.54 -2.59
C ASN A 19 16.49 11.41 -4.08
N ALA A 20 17.34 12.30 -4.64
CA ALA A 20 17.76 12.18 -6.04
C ALA A 20 18.60 10.92 -6.30
N MET A 21 19.49 10.54 -5.38
CA MET A 21 20.29 9.31 -5.51
C MET A 21 19.42 8.05 -5.36
N ILE A 22 18.55 8.02 -4.35
CA ILE A 22 17.55 6.97 -4.13
C ILE A 22 16.73 6.78 -5.41
N PHE A 23 16.16 7.86 -5.94
CA PHE A 23 15.37 7.82 -7.17
C PHE A 23 16.17 7.32 -8.37
N HIS A 24 17.40 7.79 -8.56
CA HIS A 24 18.28 7.32 -9.62
C HIS A 24 18.51 5.80 -9.55
N PHE A 25 18.83 5.26 -8.37
CA PHE A 25 19.08 3.83 -8.22
C PHE A 25 17.82 2.98 -8.40
N ILE A 26 16.65 3.49 -8.02
CA ILE A 26 15.36 2.87 -8.30
C ILE A 26 15.12 2.79 -9.80
N LEU A 27 15.43 3.84 -10.56
CA LEU A 27 15.32 3.83 -12.03
C LEU A 27 16.29 2.84 -12.70
N THR A 28 17.47 2.64 -12.13
CA THR A 28 18.42 1.64 -12.63
C THR A 28 18.12 0.21 -12.15
N GLY A 29 17.12 0.03 -11.28
CA GLY A 29 16.74 -1.26 -10.71
C GLY A 29 17.70 -1.79 -9.64
N ASP A 30 18.62 -0.97 -9.15
CA ASP A 30 19.60 -1.35 -8.13
C ASP A 30 19.07 -0.97 -6.74
N ILE A 31 18.22 -1.84 -6.20
CA ILE A 31 17.57 -1.60 -4.90
C ILE A 31 18.59 -1.66 -3.76
N ASP A 32 19.66 -2.44 -3.88
CA ASP A 32 20.63 -2.58 -2.80
C ASP A 32 21.49 -1.32 -2.68
N GLU A 33 21.87 -0.67 -3.79
CA GLU A 33 22.46 0.67 -3.73
C GLU A 33 21.46 1.72 -3.23
N CYS A 34 20.20 1.68 -3.66
CA CYS A 34 19.16 2.56 -3.13
C CYS A 34 19.12 2.52 -1.59
N LEU A 35 19.13 1.32 -0.99
CA LEU A 35 19.13 1.15 0.47
C LEU A 35 20.38 1.70 1.15
N LYS A 36 21.56 1.61 0.52
CA LYS A 36 22.78 2.23 1.08
C LYS A 36 22.64 3.75 1.19
N TYR A 37 21.97 4.39 0.24
CA TYR A 37 21.71 5.84 0.31
C TYR A 37 20.63 6.19 1.32
N TYR A 38 19.62 5.32 1.47
CA TYR A 38 18.63 5.45 2.55
C TYR A 38 19.29 5.33 3.94
N ASP A 39 20.11 4.31 4.18
CA ASP A 39 20.85 4.16 5.43
C ASP A 39 21.80 5.32 5.68
N ALA A 40 22.51 5.76 4.64
CA ALA A 40 23.37 6.93 4.73
C ALA A 40 22.59 8.21 5.05
N MET A 41 21.37 8.37 4.54
CA MET A 41 20.48 9.49 4.86
C MET A 41 20.19 9.52 6.37
N LEU A 42 19.81 8.38 6.95
CA LEU A 42 19.58 8.22 8.38
C LEU A 42 20.83 8.49 9.22
N MET A 43 21.97 7.92 8.83
CA MET A 43 23.25 8.13 9.54
C MET A 43 23.73 9.59 9.56
N ASN A 44 23.30 10.40 8.58
CA ASN A 44 23.62 11.82 8.50
C ASN A 44 22.58 12.71 9.20
N ASN A 45 21.66 12.14 10.00
CA ASN A 45 20.53 12.83 10.63
C ASN A 45 19.67 13.62 9.61
N CYS A 46 19.59 13.10 8.38
CA CYS A 46 18.68 13.62 7.38
C CYS A 46 17.41 12.78 7.43
N GLU A 47 16.28 13.38 7.83
CA GLU A 47 15.03 12.63 8.00
C GLU A 47 14.39 12.30 6.64
N PRO A 48 14.04 11.04 6.38
CA PRO A 48 13.25 10.66 5.22
C PRO A 48 11.86 11.30 5.28
N ASP A 49 11.38 11.77 4.14
CA ASP A 49 10.04 12.31 4.01
C ASP A 49 9.09 11.27 3.39
N ILE A 50 7.83 11.66 3.23
CA ILE A 50 6.81 10.81 2.62
C ILE A 50 7.21 10.35 1.21
N ASP A 51 7.87 11.21 0.43
CA ASP A 51 8.26 10.88 -0.94
C ASP A 51 9.40 9.85 -0.93
N THR A 52 10.35 9.95 0.00
CA THR A 52 11.41 8.94 0.22
C THR A 52 10.79 7.56 0.46
N TYR A 53 9.89 7.44 1.44
CA TYR A 53 9.25 6.17 1.80
C TYR A 53 8.41 5.61 0.66
N VAL A 54 7.53 6.42 0.08
CA VAL A 54 6.65 6.01 -1.02
C VAL A 54 7.48 5.46 -2.19
N THR A 55 8.55 6.16 -2.57
CA THR A 55 9.37 5.76 -3.71
C THR A 55 10.05 4.41 -3.48
N ILE A 56 10.64 4.19 -2.29
CA ILE A 56 11.32 2.93 -1.98
C ILE A 56 10.31 1.77 -1.82
N ILE A 57 9.15 2.02 -1.19
CA ILE A 57 8.08 1.01 -1.08
C ILE A 57 7.65 0.54 -2.48
N PHE A 58 7.41 1.46 -3.43
CA PHE A 58 7.07 1.08 -4.80
C PHE A 58 8.21 0.36 -5.53
N ALA A 59 9.48 0.71 -5.26
CA ALA A 59 10.62 -0.02 -5.79
C ALA A 59 10.63 -1.48 -5.31
N PHE A 60 10.42 -1.71 -4.01
CA PHE A 60 10.30 -3.06 -3.46
C PHE A 60 9.12 -3.84 -4.04
N LEU A 61 7.95 -3.21 -4.16
CA LEU A 61 6.78 -3.84 -4.76
C LEU A 61 7.07 -4.27 -6.20
N ASN A 62 7.63 -3.37 -7.03
CA ASN A 62 8.00 -3.66 -8.41
C ASN A 62 8.99 -4.82 -8.54
N ALA A 63 9.93 -4.95 -7.59
CA ALA A 63 10.85 -6.08 -7.50
C ALA A 63 10.28 -7.33 -6.80
N ARG A 64 8.98 -7.33 -6.46
CA ARG A 64 8.28 -8.40 -5.72
C ARG A 64 8.86 -8.71 -4.34
N ARG A 65 9.59 -7.76 -3.74
CA ARG A 65 10.11 -7.80 -2.37
C ARG A 65 9.03 -7.32 -1.39
N VAL A 66 7.94 -8.09 -1.28
CA VAL A 66 6.74 -7.69 -0.53
C VAL A 66 6.99 -7.57 0.98
N ALA A 67 7.85 -8.41 1.56
CA ALA A 67 8.18 -8.33 2.99
C ALA A 67 8.84 -6.98 3.31
N ASP A 68 9.90 -6.62 2.57
CA ASP A 68 10.63 -5.37 2.72
C ASP A 68 9.71 -4.14 2.52
N ALA A 69 8.77 -4.21 1.57
CA ALA A 69 7.77 -3.15 1.38
C ALA A 69 6.85 -2.98 2.60
N LEU A 70 6.47 -4.09 3.26
CA LEU A 70 5.62 -4.06 4.46
C LEU A 70 6.37 -3.55 5.68
N GLU A 71 7.65 -3.92 5.82
CA GLU A 71 8.53 -3.44 6.89
C GLU A 71 8.78 -1.93 6.75
N LEU A 72 9.08 -1.47 5.55
CA LEU A 72 9.31 -0.04 5.31
C LEU A 72 8.02 0.79 5.47
N PHE A 73 6.86 0.21 5.20
CA PHE A 73 5.57 0.86 5.51
C PHE A 73 5.33 0.95 7.02
N ASP A 74 5.75 -0.04 7.82
CA ASP A 74 5.68 0.05 9.29
C ASP A 74 6.61 1.13 9.80
N GLU A 75 7.86 1.17 9.33
CA GLU A 75 8.82 2.20 9.73
C GLU A 75 8.30 3.61 9.44
N MET A 76 7.68 3.81 8.27
CA MET A 76 7.05 5.08 7.92
C MET A 76 5.98 5.50 8.96
N LEU A 77 5.13 4.56 9.41
CA LEU A 77 4.11 4.83 10.42
C LEU A 77 4.71 5.04 11.82
N ASP A 78 5.73 4.28 12.20
CA ASP A 78 6.44 4.40 13.48
C ASP A 78 7.17 5.74 13.62
N ARG A 79 7.51 6.38 12.51
CA ARG A 79 8.04 7.75 12.45
C ARG A 79 6.98 8.84 12.34
N ASP A 80 5.71 8.50 12.59
CA ASP A 80 4.55 9.40 12.46
C ASP A 80 4.36 9.99 11.05
N ILE A 81 4.96 9.39 10.01
CA ILE A 81 4.78 9.81 8.62
C ILE A 81 3.52 9.14 8.07
N THR A 82 2.45 9.91 7.97
CA THR A 82 1.15 9.38 7.54
C THR A 82 1.08 9.29 6.01
N PRO A 83 0.88 8.11 5.41
CA PRO A 83 0.73 7.99 3.97
C PRO A 83 -0.55 8.64 3.48
N THR A 84 -0.52 9.18 2.27
CA THR A 84 -1.73 9.73 1.65
C THR A 84 -2.73 8.62 1.31
N THR A 85 -4.01 8.98 1.21
CA THR A 85 -5.07 8.10 0.70
C THR A 85 -4.72 7.50 -0.67
N GLY A 86 -4.06 8.28 -1.54
CA GLY A 86 -3.59 7.82 -2.85
C GLY A 86 -2.50 6.76 -2.73
N THR A 87 -1.51 6.99 -1.88
CA THR A 87 -0.43 6.03 -1.58
C THR A 87 -1.00 4.69 -1.12
N ILE A 88 -1.89 4.69 -0.13
CA ILE A 88 -2.50 3.46 0.40
C ILE A 88 -3.25 2.71 -0.71
N THR A 89 -4.03 3.44 -1.52
CA THR A 89 -4.80 2.86 -2.62
C THR A 89 -3.88 2.17 -3.63
N ALA A 90 -2.80 2.84 -4.04
CA ALA A 90 -1.86 2.32 -5.02
C ALA A 90 -1.02 1.14 -4.49
N VAL A 91 -0.64 1.15 -3.21
CA VAL A 91 0.03 -0.01 -2.57
C VAL A 91 -0.91 -1.22 -2.52
N ILE A 92 -2.18 -1.03 -2.13
CA ILE A 92 -3.20 -2.08 -2.12
C ILE A 92 -3.42 -2.64 -3.53
N GLU A 93 -3.53 -1.77 -4.54
CA GLU A 93 -3.67 -2.15 -5.95
C GLU A 93 -2.51 -3.04 -6.41
N SER A 94 -1.29 -2.57 -6.16
CA SER A 94 -0.06 -3.29 -6.52
C SER A 94 -0.02 -4.69 -5.89
N LEU A 95 -0.24 -4.79 -4.58
CA LEU A 95 -0.26 -6.08 -3.87
C LEU A 95 -1.38 -7.01 -4.36
N CYS A 96 -2.56 -6.47 -4.64
CA CYS A 96 -3.66 -7.24 -5.22
C CYS A 96 -3.35 -7.75 -6.64
N SER A 97 -2.45 -7.11 -7.39
CA SER A 97 -2.02 -7.61 -8.70
C SER A 97 -1.13 -8.85 -8.60
N TYR A 98 -0.52 -9.11 -7.43
CA TYR A 98 0.49 -10.16 -7.28
C TYR A 98 -0.07 -11.53 -6.93
N GLY A 99 -1.21 -11.60 -6.24
CA GLY A 99 -1.67 -12.87 -5.68
C GLY A 99 -2.78 -12.71 -4.66
N PRO A 100 -2.91 -13.66 -3.72
CA PRO A 100 -3.93 -13.61 -2.68
C PRO A 100 -3.97 -12.27 -1.93
N PRO A 101 -5.12 -11.85 -1.39
CA PRO A 101 -5.30 -10.52 -0.80
C PRO A 101 -4.57 -10.29 0.54
N HIS A 102 -3.80 -11.24 1.06
CA HIS A 102 -3.23 -11.19 2.42
C HIS A 102 -2.37 -9.95 2.66
N ALA A 103 -1.38 -9.67 1.80
CA ALA A 103 -0.50 -8.52 1.98
C ALA A 103 -1.26 -7.18 1.83
N ALA A 104 -2.20 -7.11 0.88
CA ALA A 104 -3.06 -5.93 0.73
C ALA A 104 -3.95 -5.69 1.97
N MET A 105 -4.46 -6.76 2.58
CA MET A 105 -5.22 -6.70 3.82
C MET A 105 -4.36 -6.28 5.03
N MET A 106 -3.06 -6.61 5.04
CA MET A 106 -2.13 -6.11 6.06
C MET A 106 -1.95 -4.60 5.94
N ILE A 107 -1.69 -4.07 4.74
CA ILE A 107 -1.62 -2.62 4.50
C ILE A 107 -2.91 -1.92 4.89
N TYR A 108 -4.06 -2.46 4.48
CA TYR A 108 -5.36 -1.94 4.86
C TYR A 108 -5.52 -1.85 6.39
N LYS A 109 -5.16 -2.91 7.12
CA LYS A 109 -5.28 -2.96 8.57
C LYS A 109 -4.37 -1.92 9.23
N LYS A 110 -3.10 -1.86 8.83
CA LYS A 110 -2.12 -0.88 9.32
C LYS A 110 -2.59 0.55 9.07
N ALA A 111 -3.06 0.85 7.87
CA ALA A 111 -3.62 2.15 7.51
C ALA A 111 -4.83 2.53 8.39
N LYS A 112 -5.72 1.58 8.69
CA LYS A 112 -6.86 1.82 9.59
C LYS A 112 -6.44 2.05 11.04
N GLU A 113 -5.48 1.29 11.54
CA GLU A 113 -4.91 1.46 12.89
C GLU A 113 -4.23 2.84 13.03
N ALA A 114 -3.53 3.28 11.97
CA ALA A 114 -2.98 4.61 11.84
C ALA A 114 -4.02 5.71 11.52
N LYS A 115 -5.32 5.39 11.56
CA LYS A 115 -6.45 6.32 11.29
C LYS A 115 -6.36 7.01 9.92
N CYS A 116 -5.71 6.39 8.95
CA CYS A 116 -5.65 6.88 7.58
C CYS A 116 -7.01 6.69 6.90
N THR A 117 -7.34 7.60 5.98
CA THR A 117 -8.54 7.49 5.15
C THR A 117 -8.35 6.42 4.08
N ILE A 118 -9.23 5.44 4.04
CA ILE A 118 -9.29 4.43 2.97
C ILE A 118 -10.27 4.89 1.91
N SER A 119 -9.82 4.98 0.65
CA SER A 119 -10.68 5.40 -0.46
C SER A 119 -11.71 4.35 -0.85
N LEU A 120 -12.82 4.78 -1.45
CA LEU A 120 -13.77 3.88 -2.11
C LEU A 120 -13.08 2.97 -3.14
N ASN A 121 -12.11 3.49 -3.89
CA ASN A 121 -11.37 2.69 -4.87
C ASN A 121 -10.56 1.57 -4.20
N ALA A 122 -9.91 1.84 -3.06
CA ALA A 122 -9.21 0.82 -2.30
C ALA A 122 -10.17 -0.27 -1.79
N TYR A 123 -11.36 0.12 -1.31
CA TYR A 123 -12.40 -0.86 -0.96
C TYR A 123 -12.82 -1.72 -2.15
N LYS A 124 -13.11 -1.11 -3.31
CA LYS A 124 -13.48 -1.84 -4.54
C LYS A 124 -12.41 -2.85 -4.95
N ILE A 125 -11.13 -2.45 -4.93
CA ILE A 125 -10.00 -3.34 -5.23
C ILE A 125 -9.97 -4.54 -4.26
N LEU A 126 -10.12 -4.29 -2.96
CA LEU A 126 -10.17 -5.36 -1.96
C LEU A 126 -11.37 -6.28 -2.16
N LEU A 127 -12.56 -5.73 -2.42
CA LEU A 127 -13.78 -6.51 -2.67
C LEU A 127 -13.63 -7.38 -3.92
N MET A 128 -13.15 -6.80 -5.02
CA MET A 128 -12.82 -7.53 -6.24
C MET A 128 -11.88 -8.71 -5.93
N ARG A 129 -10.80 -8.45 -5.17
CA ARG A 129 -9.79 -9.47 -4.89
C ARG A 129 -10.31 -10.56 -3.96
N LEU A 130 -11.03 -10.19 -2.91
CA LEU A 130 -11.66 -11.13 -1.96
C LEU A 130 -12.69 -12.02 -2.67
N SER A 131 -13.49 -11.45 -3.58
CA SER A 131 -14.43 -12.19 -4.43
C SER A 131 -13.72 -13.23 -5.28
N ARG A 132 -12.63 -12.85 -5.98
CA ARG A 132 -11.89 -13.77 -6.86
C ARG A 132 -11.22 -14.92 -6.12
N PHE A 133 -10.83 -14.71 -4.86
CA PHE A 133 -10.20 -15.74 -4.02
C PHE A 133 -11.18 -16.44 -3.08
N GLY A 134 -12.48 -16.23 -3.26
CA GLY A 134 -13.54 -16.89 -2.48
C GLY A 134 -13.51 -16.58 -0.98
N LYS A 135 -12.97 -15.43 -0.57
CA LYS A 135 -12.88 -15.02 0.84
C LYS A 135 -14.18 -14.38 1.32
N CYS A 136 -15.33 -15.06 1.16
CA CYS A 136 -16.68 -14.51 1.41
C CYS A 136 -16.87 -13.85 2.77
N GLY A 137 -16.42 -14.48 3.85
CA GLY A 137 -16.56 -13.91 5.19
C GLY A 137 -15.80 -12.59 5.35
N MET A 138 -14.66 -12.43 4.68
CA MET A 138 -13.92 -11.17 4.67
C MET A 138 -14.53 -10.17 3.69
N LEU A 139 -15.03 -10.65 2.55
CA LEU A 139 -15.72 -9.84 1.54
C LEU A 139 -16.89 -9.07 2.16
N LEU A 140 -17.81 -9.80 2.83
CA LEU A 140 -18.98 -9.20 3.47
C LEU A 140 -18.60 -8.22 4.58
N LYS A 141 -17.59 -8.54 5.39
CA LYS A 141 -17.07 -7.61 6.42
C LYS A 141 -16.50 -6.33 5.82
N LYS A 142 -15.75 -6.43 4.70
CA LYS A 142 -15.20 -5.25 4.03
C LYS A 142 -16.29 -4.41 3.37
N TRP A 143 -17.35 -5.06 2.88
CA TRP A 143 -18.49 -4.37 2.29
C TRP A 143 -19.28 -3.58 3.33
N ASP A 144 -19.66 -4.23 4.44
CA ASP A 144 -20.33 -3.57 5.58
C ASP A 144 -19.50 -2.39 6.12
N GLU A 145 -18.18 -2.58 6.27
CA GLU A 145 -17.30 -1.52 6.72
C GLU A 145 -17.18 -0.35 5.72
N MET A 146 -17.27 -0.63 4.41
CA MET A 146 -17.29 0.40 3.38
C MET A 146 -18.55 1.28 3.53
N GLU A 147 -19.72 0.68 3.77
CA GLU A 147 -20.99 1.39 3.98
C GLU A 147 -20.98 2.19 5.28
N GLN A 148 -20.47 1.61 6.37
CA GLN A 148 -20.27 2.31 7.65
C GLN A 148 -19.28 3.48 7.55
N SER A 149 -18.35 3.43 6.59
CA SER A 149 -17.44 4.53 6.28
C SER A 149 -18.10 5.65 5.47
N GLY A 150 -19.40 5.56 5.18
CA GLY A 150 -20.19 6.58 4.48
C GLY A 150 -20.18 6.46 2.96
N TYR A 151 -19.62 5.38 2.41
CA TYR A 151 -19.63 5.14 0.97
C TYR A 151 -20.87 4.36 0.53
N VAL A 152 -21.45 4.76 -0.59
CA VAL A 152 -22.61 4.08 -1.18
C VAL A 152 -22.15 3.02 -2.17
N SER A 153 -22.71 1.82 -2.04
CA SER A 153 -22.49 0.71 -2.96
C SER A 153 -23.00 1.04 -4.37
N ASP A 154 -22.13 0.95 -5.36
CA ASP A 154 -22.47 1.09 -6.77
C ASP A 154 -22.54 -0.26 -7.48
N VAL A 155 -22.86 -0.22 -8.78
CA VAL A 155 -23.01 -1.43 -9.62
C VAL A 155 -21.77 -2.32 -9.55
N GLU A 156 -20.58 -1.73 -9.55
CA GLU A 156 -19.31 -2.48 -9.51
C GLU A 156 -19.15 -3.23 -8.18
N VAL A 157 -19.47 -2.57 -7.05
CA VAL A 157 -19.46 -3.21 -5.73
C VAL A 157 -20.41 -4.43 -5.72
N TYR A 158 -21.66 -4.26 -6.15
CA TYR A 158 -22.62 -5.37 -6.17
C TYR A 158 -22.17 -6.53 -7.05
N VAL A 159 -21.56 -6.25 -8.20
CA VAL A 159 -20.97 -7.29 -9.06
C VAL A 159 -19.90 -8.09 -8.31
N HIS A 160 -19.02 -7.44 -7.54
CA HIS A 160 -18.03 -8.15 -6.71
C HIS A 160 -18.67 -8.99 -5.61
N ILE A 161 -19.71 -8.48 -4.93
CA ILE A 161 -20.41 -9.23 -3.89
C ILE A 161 -21.09 -10.47 -4.46
N ILE A 162 -21.87 -10.30 -5.53
CA ILE A 162 -22.58 -11.40 -6.18
C ILE A 162 -21.59 -12.46 -6.68
N ASN A 163 -20.54 -12.07 -7.40
CA ASN A 163 -19.53 -13.00 -7.89
C ASN A 163 -18.85 -13.76 -6.74
N GLY A 164 -18.53 -13.09 -5.64
CA GLY A 164 -17.90 -13.71 -4.49
C GLY A 164 -18.78 -14.78 -3.84
N LEU A 165 -20.08 -14.51 -3.71
CA LEU A 165 -21.05 -15.41 -3.09
C LEU A 165 -21.46 -16.57 -4.02
N CYS A 166 -21.63 -16.31 -5.32
CA CYS A 166 -21.88 -17.33 -6.34
C CYS A 166 -20.77 -18.39 -6.36
N ASN A 167 -19.51 -17.96 -6.36
CA ASN A 167 -18.36 -18.85 -6.48
C ASN A 167 -18.16 -19.79 -5.27
N ASN A 168 -18.89 -19.58 -4.16
CA ASN A 168 -18.80 -20.41 -2.96
C ASN A 168 -20.14 -21.05 -2.55
N GLY A 169 -21.17 -20.98 -3.41
CA GLY A 169 -22.48 -21.58 -3.11
C GLY A 169 -23.22 -20.91 -1.94
N GLN A 170 -22.85 -19.68 -1.56
CA GLN A 170 -23.41 -18.95 -0.42
C GLN A 170 -24.50 -17.95 -0.84
N LEU A 171 -25.18 -18.23 -1.94
CA LEU A 171 -26.21 -17.35 -2.50
C LEU A 171 -27.33 -17.01 -1.53
N GLU A 172 -27.66 -17.89 -0.58
CA GLU A 172 -28.73 -17.65 0.38
C GLU A 172 -28.48 -16.45 1.31
N MET A 173 -27.21 -16.12 1.59
CA MET A 173 -26.87 -14.95 2.42
C MET A 173 -27.18 -13.61 1.74
N LEU A 174 -27.31 -13.56 0.41
CA LEU A 174 -27.79 -12.36 -0.27
C LEU A 174 -29.22 -12.08 0.18
N TRP A 175 -30.13 -13.03 0.01
CA TRP A 175 -31.57 -12.82 0.23
C TRP A 175 -31.91 -12.38 1.66
N SER A 176 -31.10 -12.74 2.65
CA SER A 176 -31.24 -12.24 4.03
C SER A 176 -30.83 -10.77 4.20
N SER A 177 -29.79 -10.31 3.51
CA SER A 177 -29.30 -8.93 3.60
C SER A 177 -30.19 -7.93 2.85
N TRP A 178 -30.85 -8.36 1.76
CA TRP A 178 -31.76 -7.51 0.98
C TRP A 178 -33.17 -7.39 1.58
N ARG A 179 -33.46 -8.08 2.69
CA ARG A 179 -34.80 -8.13 3.31
C ARG A 179 -35.03 -7.07 4.40
N ILE A 180 -34.11 -6.13 4.58
CA ILE A 180 -34.18 -5.07 5.61
C ILE A 180 -34.11 -3.67 4.98
N VAL A 181 -34.78 -3.48 3.84
CA VAL A 181 -35.14 -2.15 3.31
C VAL A 181 -36.64 -2.11 3.06
#